data_AF-A0A180EQV3-F1
#
_entry.id   AF-A0A180EQV3-F1
#
_cell.length_a   1.000
_cell.length_b   1.000
_cell.length_c   1.000
_cell.angle_alpha   90.00
_cell.angle_beta   90.00
_cell.angle_gamma   90.00
#
_symmetry.space_group_name_H-M   'P 1'
#
loop_
_entity.id
_entity.type
_entity.pdbx_description
1 polymer ?
#
loop_
_entity_poly.entity_id
_entity_poly.type
_entity_poly.pdbx_seq_one_letter_code
_entity_poly.pdbx_strand_id
1 'polypeptide(L)'
;MKGSSNYGDSVLEWNAALFQKPLTELNDGDLSLFTGKVLSTWGSITDLKHFIPRILELTAEYRTPYEIWILYDRLEMGKWTEWPADEFRAISNFNKCLVYEILTDGSEIAEENFMDYFTTLIYYSNDVEKLIEVVDNISCKYKYKHLSNFICNQSKLIFENNIIEGFYQFGKNVTKVKNWLSSKKFINEFTNGYFEHENEAFSEKVSWAEMILSQYKKY
;
A
#
# COMPACT_ATOMS: atom_id res chain seq x y z
N MET A 1 7.91 2.78 27.42
CA MET A 1 8.15 3.92 26.50
C MET A 1 7.67 5.23 27.12
N LYS A 2 8.24 6.38 26.72
CA LYS A 2 7.79 7.71 27.19
C LYS A 2 6.71 8.27 26.26
N GLY A 3 5.89 9.20 26.75
CA GLY A 3 4.84 9.85 25.95
C GLY A 3 4.58 11.28 26.41
N SER A 4 3.66 11.95 25.72
CA SER A 4 3.24 13.31 26.04
C SER A 4 2.73 13.43 27.48
N SER A 5 3.08 14.54 28.14
CA SER A 5 2.65 14.86 29.52
C SER A 5 1.13 14.94 29.68
N ASN A 6 0.40 15.14 28.58
CA ASN A 6 -1.06 15.20 28.58
C ASN A 6 -1.71 13.81 28.82
N TYR A 7 -0.94 12.73 28.77
CA TYR A 7 -1.43 11.35 28.85
C TYR A 7 -0.75 10.54 29.96
N GLY A 8 -0.28 11.19 31.03
CA GLY A 8 0.56 10.61 32.10
C GLY A 8 0.23 9.16 32.49
N ASP A 9 -0.93 8.93 33.11
CA ASP A 9 -1.33 7.59 33.58
C ASP A 9 -1.64 6.63 32.42
N SER A 10 -2.23 7.12 31.33
CA SER A 10 -2.54 6.32 30.14
C SER A 10 -1.28 5.75 29.48
N VAL A 11 -0.16 6.47 29.47
CA VAL A 11 1.12 5.97 28.91
C VAL A 11 1.62 4.74 29.68
N LEU A 12 1.42 4.68 30.99
CA LEU A 12 1.79 3.52 31.80
C LEU A 12 0.92 2.31 31.45
N GLU A 13 -0.39 2.51 31.33
CA GLU A 13 -1.34 1.46 30.94
C GLU A 13 -1.05 0.92 29.52
N TRP A 14 -0.79 1.81 28.55
CA TRP A 14 -0.48 1.40 27.18
C TRP A 14 0.84 0.62 27.10
N ASN A 15 1.85 1.03 27.87
CA ASN A 15 3.10 0.25 27.98
C ASN A 15 2.80 -1.13 28.56
N ALA A 16 2.05 -1.21 29.66
CA ALA A 16 1.73 -2.48 30.29
C ALA A 16 1.00 -3.42 29.32
N ALA A 17 0.06 -2.90 28.52
CA ALA A 17 -0.67 -3.69 27.53
C ALA A 17 0.24 -4.28 26.43
N LEU A 18 1.13 -3.48 25.84
CA LEU A 18 2.01 -3.96 24.76
C LEU A 18 3.05 -4.98 25.21
N PHE A 19 3.52 -4.89 26.46
CA PHE A 19 4.54 -5.78 26.99
C PHE A 19 3.96 -6.99 27.75
N GLN A 20 2.64 -7.20 27.69
CA GLN A 20 1.99 -8.38 28.29
C GLN A 20 2.24 -9.67 27.51
N LYS A 21 2.59 -9.58 26.22
CA LYS A 21 2.78 -10.73 25.33
C LYS A 21 4.12 -10.64 24.60
N PRO A 22 4.71 -11.78 24.19
CA PRO A 22 5.80 -11.78 23.23
C PRO A 22 5.42 -11.03 21.95
N LEU A 23 6.40 -10.39 21.29
CA LEU A 23 6.19 -9.61 20.07
C LEU A 23 5.42 -10.40 18.99
N THR A 24 5.75 -11.68 18.83
CA THR A 24 5.13 -12.59 17.85
C THR A 24 3.68 -12.94 18.16
N GLU A 25 3.22 -12.72 19.39
CA GLU A 25 1.86 -13.01 19.85
C GLU A 25 0.97 -11.77 19.90
N LEU A 26 1.52 -10.58 19.66
CA LEU A 26 0.73 -9.37 19.53
C LEU A 26 -0.18 -9.48 18.30
N ASN A 27 -1.46 -9.20 18.50
CA ASN A 27 -2.43 -9.13 17.42
C ASN A 27 -2.66 -7.68 16.97
N ASP A 28 -3.56 -7.54 16.02
CA ASP A 28 -4.03 -6.28 15.47
C ASP A 28 -4.56 -5.34 16.56
N GLY A 29 -5.51 -5.81 17.39
CA GLY A 29 -6.03 -5.03 18.52
C GLY A 29 -4.95 -4.53 19.48
N ASP A 30 -3.97 -5.36 19.81
CA ASP A 30 -2.85 -5.00 20.69
C ASP A 30 -1.99 -3.87 20.10
N LEU A 31 -1.77 -3.90 18.77
CA LEU A 31 -0.88 -2.96 18.08
C LEU A 31 -1.60 -1.72 17.51
N SER A 32 -2.93 -1.74 17.40
CA SER A 32 -3.70 -0.65 16.78
C SER A 32 -3.40 0.72 17.40
N LEU A 33 -3.42 0.77 18.73
CA LEU A 33 -3.17 2.01 19.47
C LEU A 33 -1.73 2.48 19.31
N PHE A 34 -0.79 1.53 19.34
CA PHE A 34 0.62 1.81 19.16
C PHE A 34 0.89 2.41 17.77
N THR A 35 0.49 1.73 16.70
CA THR A 35 0.69 2.22 15.32
C THR A 35 0.04 3.59 15.15
N GLY A 36 -1.16 3.81 15.70
CA GLY A 36 -1.85 5.10 15.64
C GLY A 36 -1.13 6.24 16.37
N LYS A 37 -0.34 5.97 17.41
CA LYS A 37 0.23 7.01 18.31
C LYS A 37 1.75 7.09 18.33
N VAL A 38 2.45 6.10 17.78
CA VAL A 38 3.92 6.06 17.81
C VAL A 38 4.50 7.31 17.14
N LEU A 39 5.55 7.90 17.71
CA LEU A 39 6.21 9.14 17.25
C LEU A 39 5.39 10.45 17.39
N SER A 40 4.06 10.41 17.33
CA SER A 40 3.23 11.60 17.46
C SER A 40 2.86 11.93 18.91
N THR A 41 2.62 10.90 19.71
CA THR A 41 2.10 11.03 21.09
C THR A 41 2.90 10.22 22.10
N TRP A 42 3.36 9.03 21.70
CA TRP A 42 3.95 8.03 22.56
C TRP A 42 5.02 7.25 21.80
N GLY A 43 6.03 6.71 22.49
CA GLY A 43 7.09 5.95 21.83
C GLY A 43 8.10 6.80 21.06
N SER A 44 9.16 6.13 20.62
CA SER A 44 10.31 6.68 19.91
C SER A 44 10.59 5.91 18.62
N ILE A 45 11.57 6.37 17.85
CA ILE A 45 12.01 5.65 16.63
C ILE A 45 12.51 4.24 16.99
N THR A 46 13.20 4.08 18.12
CA THR A 46 13.65 2.76 18.59
C THR A 46 12.47 1.84 18.87
N ASP A 47 11.38 2.37 19.43
CA ASP A 47 10.18 1.59 19.68
C ASP A 47 9.46 1.23 18.39
N LEU A 48 9.33 2.16 17.43
CA LEU A 48 8.79 1.86 16.10
C LEU A 48 9.58 0.72 15.43
N LYS A 49 10.92 0.77 15.45
CA LYS A 49 11.78 -0.28 14.91
C LYS A 49 11.60 -1.63 15.59
N HIS A 50 11.28 -1.65 16.89
CA HIS A 50 11.05 -2.88 17.63
C HIS A 50 9.74 -3.58 17.17
N PHE A 51 8.66 -2.82 16.99
CA PHE A 51 7.35 -3.39 16.67
C PHE A 51 7.06 -3.51 15.17
N ILE A 52 7.80 -2.82 14.30
CA ILE A 52 7.52 -2.82 12.87
C ILE A 52 7.56 -4.21 12.21
N PRO A 53 8.42 -5.17 12.57
CA PRO A 53 8.39 -6.50 11.94
C PRO A 53 7.04 -7.18 12.12
N ARG A 54 6.47 -7.12 13.34
CA ARG A 54 5.16 -7.71 13.63
C ARG A 54 4.02 -6.98 12.94
N ILE A 55 4.10 -5.66 12.86
CA ILE A 55 3.13 -4.85 12.13
C ILE A 55 3.11 -5.25 10.65
N LEU A 56 4.28 -5.41 10.02
CA LEU A 56 4.38 -5.81 8.61
C LEU A 56 3.85 -7.23 8.37
N GLU A 57 4.11 -8.17 9.29
CA GLU A 57 3.51 -9.51 9.24
C GLU A 57 1.97 -9.45 9.21
N LEU A 58 1.37 -8.71 10.14
CA LEU A 58 -0.10 -8.56 10.20
C LEU A 58 -0.66 -7.83 8.97
N THR A 59 0.09 -6.87 8.41
CA THR A 59 -0.25 -6.22 7.13
C THR A 59 -0.24 -7.22 5.98
N ALA A 60 0.73 -8.11 5.90
CA ALA A 60 0.74 -9.15 4.86
C ALA A 60 -0.42 -10.16 5.01
N GLU A 61 -0.93 -10.35 6.22
CA GLU A 61 -2.11 -11.20 6.50
C GLU A 61 -3.46 -10.50 6.26
N TYR A 62 -3.47 -9.24 5.79
CA TYR A 62 -4.68 -8.40 5.70
C TYR A 62 -5.41 -8.20 7.04
N ARG A 63 -4.67 -8.22 8.15
CA ARG A 63 -5.21 -8.13 9.52
C ARG A 63 -4.91 -6.79 10.17
N THR A 64 -4.76 -5.72 9.41
CA THR A 64 -4.55 -4.40 10.02
C THR A 64 -5.88 -3.87 10.57
N PRO A 65 -5.96 -3.48 11.85
CA PRO A 65 -7.15 -2.86 12.45
C PRO A 65 -7.25 -1.36 12.10
N TYR A 66 -6.29 -0.88 11.33
CA TYR A 66 -6.14 0.48 10.85
C TYR A 66 -5.98 0.45 9.33
N GLU A 67 -6.27 1.59 8.71
CA GLU A 67 -5.95 1.84 7.30
C GLU A 67 -4.43 1.81 7.11
N ILE A 68 -3.95 1.10 6.07
CA ILE A 68 -2.53 0.78 5.91
C ILE A 68 -1.66 2.05 5.81
N TRP A 69 -2.20 3.15 5.30
CA TRP A 69 -1.49 4.44 5.22
C TRP A 69 -1.02 4.94 6.58
N ILE A 70 -1.68 4.58 7.68
CA ILE A 70 -1.25 4.97 9.03
C ILE A 70 0.15 4.44 9.32
N LEU A 71 0.44 3.19 8.95
CA LEU A 71 1.80 2.62 9.08
C LEU A 71 2.82 3.43 8.29
N TYR A 72 2.51 3.75 7.03
CA TYR A 72 3.44 4.48 6.16
C TYR A 72 3.63 5.93 6.58
N ASP A 73 2.62 6.56 7.16
CA ASP A 73 2.75 7.87 7.81
C ASP A 73 3.75 7.82 8.97
N ARG A 74 3.69 6.76 9.81
CA ARG A 74 4.69 6.55 10.88
C ARG A 74 6.08 6.29 10.35
N LEU A 75 6.20 5.53 9.26
CA LEU A 75 7.48 5.30 8.58
C LEU A 75 8.10 6.61 8.08
N GLU A 76 7.32 7.47 7.41
CA GLU A 76 7.79 8.79 6.96
C GLU A 76 8.17 9.70 8.14
N MET A 77 7.35 9.77 9.20
CA MET A 77 7.70 10.50 10.43
C MET A 77 9.01 9.99 11.05
N GLY A 78 9.25 8.68 10.99
CA GLY A 78 10.47 8.03 11.46
C GLY A 78 11.66 8.15 10.51
N LYS A 79 11.47 8.75 9.32
CA LYS A 79 12.47 8.88 8.25
C LYS A 79 13.11 7.55 7.88
N TRP A 80 12.30 6.54 7.63
CA TRP A 80 12.75 5.17 7.36
C TRP A 80 13.73 5.04 6.18
N THR A 81 13.70 5.98 5.25
CA THR A 81 14.66 6.08 4.13
C THR A 81 16.08 6.41 4.55
N GLU A 82 16.26 7.00 5.73
CA GLU A 82 17.55 7.36 6.32
C GLU A 82 18.06 6.31 7.31
N TRP A 83 17.32 5.20 7.50
CA TRP A 83 17.71 4.10 8.38
C TRP A 83 18.89 3.30 7.80
N PRO A 84 19.55 2.44 8.61
CA PRO A 84 20.59 1.53 8.12
C PRO A 84 20.15 0.78 6.86
N ALA A 85 21.08 0.56 5.94
CA ALA A 85 20.79 0.06 4.59
C ALA A 85 20.01 -1.27 4.58
N ASP A 86 20.29 -2.16 5.55
CA ASP A 86 19.60 -3.45 5.65
C ASP A 86 18.13 -3.29 6.07
N GLU A 87 17.82 -2.36 6.98
CA GLU A 87 16.45 -2.06 7.39
C GLU A 87 15.66 -1.39 6.26
N PHE A 88 16.26 -0.40 5.59
CA PHE A 88 15.68 0.23 4.41
C PHE A 88 15.37 -0.80 3.31
N ARG A 89 16.31 -1.73 3.07
CA ARG A 89 16.13 -2.79 2.07
C ARG A 89 15.05 -3.77 2.48
N ALA A 90 14.94 -4.13 3.76
CA ALA A 90 13.90 -5.02 4.27
C ALA A 90 12.51 -4.45 4.02
N ILE A 91 12.26 -3.18 4.38
CA ILE A 91 10.99 -2.49 4.13
C ILE A 91 10.73 -2.37 2.63
N SER A 92 11.75 -1.96 1.84
CA SER A 92 11.60 -1.83 0.39
C SER A 92 11.27 -3.15 -0.30
N ASN A 93 11.83 -4.27 0.18
CA ASN A 93 11.53 -5.59 -0.34
C ASN A 93 10.15 -6.06 0.10
N PHE A 94 9.77 -5.82 1.36
CA PHE A 94 8.44 -6.09 1.86
C PHE A 94 7.37 -5.42 0.98
N ASN A 95 7.54 -4.13 0.65
CA ASN A 95 6.59 -3.40 -0.20
C ASN A 95 6.42 -4.06 -1.58
N LYS A 96 7.52 -4.53 -2.19
CA LYS A 96 7.48 -5.24 -3.48
C LYS A 96 6.75 -6.57 -3.37
N CYS A 97 7.04 -7.34 -2.32
CA CYS A 97 6.34 -8.60 -2.04
C CYS A 97 4.85 -8.33 -1.82
N LEU A 98 4.48 -7.32 -1.03
CA LEU A 98 3.09 -6.99 -0.77
C LEU A 98 2.32 -6.61 -2.05
N VAL A 99 2.93 -5.83 -2.96
CA VAL A 99 2.35 -5.55 -4.29
C VAL A 99 2.16 -6.84 -5.09
N TYR A 100 3.15 -7.73 -5.09
CA TYR A 100 3.06 -9.00 -5.80
C TYR A 100 1.94 -9.88 -5.24
N GLU A 101 1.92 -10.10 -3.93
CA GLU A 101 0.92 -10.93 -3.25
C GLU A 101 -0.49 -10.41 -3.51
N ILE A 102 -0.76 -9.12 -3.30
CA ILE A 102 -2.12 -8.59 -3.47
C ILE A 102 -2.62 -8.59 -4.92
N LEU A 103 -1.71 -8.51 -5.90
CA LEU A 103 -2.06 -8.61 -7.32
C LEU A 103 -2.19 -10.04 -7.82
N THR A 104 -1.68 -11.02 -7.07
CA THR A 104 -1.75 -12.44 -7.43
C THR A 104 -2.74 -13.23 -6.57
N ASP A 105 -3.20 -12.67 -5.46
CA ASP A 105 -4.26 -13.24 -4.63
C ASP A 105 -5.64 -12.92 -5.22
N GLY A 106 -6.40 -13.99 -5.48
CA GLY A 106 -7.77 -13.94 -6.00
C GLY A 106 -8.87 -13.94 -4.93
N SER A 107 -8.49 -13.92 -3.65
CA SER A 107 -9.41 -13.93 -2.52
C SER A 107 -10.25 -12.64 -2.46
N GLU A 108 -11.41 -12.73 -1.81
CA GLU A 108 -12.28 -11.58 -1.56
C GLU A 108 -11.59 -10.55 -0.65
N ILE A 109 -10.86 -11.01 0.37
CA ILE A 109 -10.13 -10.13 1.29
C ILE A 109 -9.04 -9.33 0.57
N ALA A 110 -8.32 -9.92 -0.40
CA ALA A 110 -7.36 -9.19 -1.21
C ALA A 110 -8.06 -8.14 -2.09
N GLU A 111 -9.21 -8.45 -2.67
CA GLU A 111 -9.99 -7.50 -3.48
C GLU A 111 -10.48 -6.30 -2.64
N GLU A 112 -11.00 -6.55 -1.44
CA GLU A 112 -11.45 -5.51 -0.50
C GLU A 112 -10.31 -4.59 -0.08
N ASN A 113 -9.11 -5.15 0.14
CA ASN A 113 -7.94 -4.41 0.59
C ASN A 113 -7.12 -3.80 -0.55
N PHE A 114 -7.32 -4.25 -1.80
CA PHE A 114 -6.47 -3.88 -2.93
C PHE A 114 -6.33 -2.38 -3.11
N MET A 115 -7.45 -1.66 -3.08
CA MET A 115 -7.44 -0.21 -3.30
C MET A 115 -6.60 0.51 -2.24
N ASP A 116 -6.83 0.26 -0.95
CA ASP A 116 -6.10 0.92 0.15
C ASP A 116 -4.61 0.58 0.12
N TYR A 117 -4.28 -0.69 -0.09
CA TYR A 117 -2.91 -1.17 -0.10
C TYR A 117 -2.14 -0.61 -1.30
N PHE A 118 -2.70 -0.75 -2.50
CA PHE A 118 -2.01 -0.32 -3.71
C PHE A 118 -1.84 1.20 -3.76
N THR A 119 -2.87 1.99 -3.43
CA THR A 119 -2.77 3.47 -3.41
C THR A 119 -1.76 3.95 -2.35
N THR A 120 -1.77 3.34 -1.17
CA THR A 120 -0.79 3.66 -0.12
C THR A 120 0.63 3.37 -0.57
N LEU A 121 0.88 2.17 -1.12
CA LEU A 121 2.21 1.75 -1.57
C LEU A 121 2.74 2.66 -2.68
N ILE A 122 1.93 2.98 -3.70
CA ILE A 122 2.36 3.91 -4.76
C ILE A 122 2.54 5.33 -4.24
N TYR A 123 1.75 5.78 -3.28
CA TYR A 123 1.84 7.14 -2.73
C TYR A 123 3.14 7.32 -1.92
N TYR A 124 3.42 6.41 -1.00
CA TYR A 124 4.56 6.51 -0.08
C TYR A 124 5.88 6.02 -0.69
N SER A 125 5.86 5.25 -1.79
CA SER A 125 7.10 4.71 -2.38
C SER A 125 8.12 5.79 -2.73
N ASN A 126 9.38 5.56 -2.39
CA ASN A 126 10.49 6.42 -2.83
C ASN A 126 11.01 6.03 -4.22
N ASP A 127 10.66 4.83 -4.69
CA ASP A 127 10.99 4.29 -6.00
C ASP A 127 9.77 3.56 -6.55
N VAL A 128 8.77 4.34 -6.98
CA VAL A 128 7.51 3.79 -7.52
C VAL A 128 7.75 3.01 -8.81
N GLU A 129 8.80 3.35 -9.56
CA GLU A 129 9.21 2.62 -10.75
C GLU A 129 9.55 1.16 -10.44
N LYS A 130 10.19 0.89 -9.30
CA LYS A 130 10.42 -0.49 -8.85
C LYS A 130 9.16 -1.24 -8.48
N LEU A 131 8.13 -0.56 -7.96
CA LEU A 131 6.82 -1.19 -7.74
C LEU A 131 6.12 -1.46 -9.07
N ILE A 132 6.15 -0.50 -9.99
CA ILE A 132 5.63 -0.66 -11.35
C ILE A 132 6.31 -1.83 -12.08
N GLU A 133 7.63 -1.98 -11.93
CA GLU A 133 8.37 -3.12 -12.48
C GLU A 133 7.85 -4.46 -11.93
N VAL A 134 7.46 -4.54 -10.66
CA VAL A 134 6.80 -5.73 -10.10
C VAL A 134 5.48 -5.98 -10.80
N VAL A 135 4.62 -4.95 -10.91
CA VAL A 135 3.31 -5.06 -11.57
C VAL A 135 3.45 -5.54 -13.02
N ASP A 136 4.36 -4.94 -13.78
CA ASP A 136 4.61 -5.26 -15.18
C ASP A 136 5.09 -6.72 -15.39
N ASN A 137 5.72 -7.32 -14.39
CA ASN A 137 6.25 -8.69 -14.45
C ASN A 137 5.27 -9.76 -13.95
N ILE A 138 4.08 -9.37 -13.46
CA ILE A 138 3.06 -10.33 -13.03
C ILE A 138 2.25 -10.82 -14.23
N SER A 139 2.20 -12.13 -14.41
CA SER A 139 1.33 -12.82 -15.37
C SER A 139 0.28 -13.64 -14.61
N CYS A 140 -0.74 -12.96 -14.10
CA CYS A 140 -1.83 -13.57 -13.35
C CYS A 140 -3.15 -12.86 -13.68
N LYS A 141 -4.24 -13.62 -13.80
CA LYS A 141 -5.57 -13.08 -14.12
C LYS A 141 -6.08 -12.07 -13.08
N TYR A 142 -5.72 -12.27 -11.81
CA TYR A 142 -6.13 -11.40 -10.72
C TYR A 142 -5.50 -10.01 -10.80
N LYS A 143 -4.32 -9.88 -11.44
CA LYS A 143 -3.71 -8.59 -11.74
C LYS A 143 -4.67 -7.71 -12.54
N TYR A 144 -5.26 -8.26 -13.61
CA TYR A 144 -6.17 -7.52 -14.47
C TYR A 144 -7.48 -7.20 -13.76
N LYS A 145 -8.02 -8.15 -12.99
CA LYS A 145 -9.20 -7.93 -12.14
C LYS A 145 -8.98 -6.73 -11.22
N HIS A 146 -7.92 -6.78 -10.40
CA HIS A 146 -7.62 -5.74 -9.42
C HIS A 146 -7.27 -4.41 -10.06
N LEU A 147 -6.37 -4.38 -11.05
CA LEU A 147 -6.00 -3.14 -11.74
C LEU A 147 -7.18 -2.51 -12.48
N SER A 148 -8.12 -3.29 -13.02
CA SER A 148 -9.33 -2.72 -13.64
C SER A 148 -10.19 -1.96 -12.63
N ASN A 149 -10.34 -2.49 -11.41
CA ASN A 149 -10.98 -1.77 -10.30
C ASN A 149 -10.26 -0.44 -10.01
N PHE A 150 -8.93 -0.48 -9.89
CA PHE A 150 -8.13 0.73 -9.66
C PHE A 150 -8.26 1.76 -10.78
N ILE A 151 -8.15 1.36 -12.05
CA ILE A 151 -8.24 2.27 -13.19
C ILE A 151 -9.63 2.92 -13.26
N CYS A 152 -10.70 2.12 -13.13
CA CYS A 152 -12.07 2.64 -13.16
C CYS A 152 -12.32 3.66 -12.05
N ASN A 153 -11.80 3.42 -10.84
CA ASN A 153 -12.00 4.31 -9.70
C ASN A 153 -11.06 5.54 -9.72
N GLN A 154 -9.80 5.38 -10.11
CA GLN A 154 -8.75 6.41 -9.95
C GLN A 154 -8.52 7.27 -11.19
N SER A 155 -8.94 6.84 -12.38
CA SER A 155 -8.59 7.48 -13.64
C SER A 155 -8.83 8.99 -13.65
N LYS A 156 -10.03 9.44 -13.26
CA LYS A 156 -10.33 10.88 -13.18
C LYS A 156 -9.34 11.63 -12.28
N LEU A 157 -9.09 11.10 -11.07
CA LEU A 157 -8.19 11.72 -10.11
C LEU A 157 -6.74 11.77 -10.63
N ILE A 158 -6.26 10.67 -11.22
CA ILE A 158 -4.89 10.59 -11.74
C ILE A 158 -4.72 11.45 -12.99
N PHE A 159 -5.61 11.33 -13.97
CA PHE A 159 -5.44 11.97 -15.27
C PHE A 159 -5.86 13.45 -15.28
N GLU A 160 -6.93 13.82 -14.58
CA GLU A 160 -7.45 15.20 -14.59
C GLU A 160 -6.94 16.01 -13.40
N ASN A 161 -6.96 15.42 -12.19
CA ASN A 161 -6.63 16.16 -10.97
C ASN A 161 -5.15 16.02 -10.55
N ASN A 162 -4.41 15.06 -11.13
CA ASN A 162 -3.07 14.68 -10.70
C ASN A 162 -3.02 14.36 -9.18
N ILE A 163 -3.99 13.57 -8.71
CA ILE A 163 -4.09 13.07 -7.35
C ILE A 163 -4.23 11.55 -7.38
N ILE A 164 -3.80 10.88 -6.31
CA ILE A 164 -4.10 9.48 -6.01
C ILE A 164 -5.06 9.50 -4.82
N GLU A 165 -6.24 8.89 -4.93
CA GLU A 165 -7.25 8.85 -3.86
C GLU A 165 -6.68 8.24 -2.56
N GLY A 166 -7.24 8.66 -1.43
CA GLY A 166 -6.71 8.37 -0.09
C GLY A 166 -5.83 9.49 0.45
N PHE A 167 -5.38 10.42 -0.40
CA PHE A 167 -4.49 11.52 -0.01
C PHE A 167 -4.91 12.84 -0.65
N TYR A 168 -5.15 13.87 0.18
CA TYR A 168 -5.58 15.20 -0.28
C TYR A 168 -4.46 16.08 -0.88
N GLN A 169 -3.26 15.53 -1.06
CA GLN A 169 -2.08 16.24 -1.58
C GLN A 169 -1.67 15.69 -2.94
N PHE A 170 -1.01 16.52 -3.76
CA PHE A 170 -0.35 16.06 -4.99
C PHE A 170 0.65 14.96 -4.63
N GLY A 171 0.30 13.71 -4.93
CA GLY A 171 1.15 12.57 -4.61
C GLY A 171 2.46 12.67 -5.40
N LYS A 172 3.60 12.55 -4.70
CA LYS A 172 4.96 12.65 -5.31
C LYS A 172 5.15 11.75 -6.54
N ASN A 173 4.38 10.67 -6.62
CA ASN A 173 4.48 9.66 -7.67
C ASN A 173 3.38 9.75 -8.74
N VAL A 174 2.39 10.65 -8.63
CA VAL A 174 1.23 10.67 -9.53
C VAL A 174 1.61 10.84 -10.99
N THR A 175 2.60 11.69 -11.30
CA THR A 175 3.10 11.89 -12.66
C THR A 175 3.70 10.60 -13.24
N LYS A 176 4.43 9.83 -12.41
CA LYS A 176 5.06 8.56 -12.83
C LYS A 176 3.99 7.50 -13.07
N VAL A 177 3.02 7.37 -12.16
CA VAL A 177 1.86 6.47 -12.30
C VAL A 177 1.05 6.82 -13.54
N LYS A 178 0.73 8.11 -13.75
CA LYS A 178 0.03 8.61 -14.95
C LYS A 178 0.79 8.28 -16.23
N ASN A 179 2.11 8.45 -16.24
CA ASN A 179 2.94 8.12 -17.40
C ASN A 179 2.98 6.61 -17.67
N TRP A 180 3.02 5.78 -16.63
CA TRP A 180 2.94 4.33 -16.75
C TRP A 180 1.59 3.88 -17.32
N LEU A 181 0.47 4.33 -16.75
CA LEU A 181 -0.88 4.00 -17.22
C LEU A 181 -1.14 4.46 -18.66
N SER A 182 -0.60 5.61 -19.06
CA SER A 182 -0.72 6.13 -20.44
C SER A 182 0.33 5.58 -21.42
N SER A 183 1.21 4.69 -20.97
CA SER A 183 2.27 4.15 -21.81
C SER A 183 1.71 3.14 -22.82
N LYS A 184 2.25 3.15 -24.05
CA LYS A 184 1.90 2.16 -25.08
C LYS A 184 2.14 0.72 -24.61
N LYS A 185 3.20 0.50 -23.82
CA LYS A 185 3.53 -0.81 -23.25
C LYS A 185 2.40 -1.31 -22.35
N PHE A 186 2.02 -0.52 -21.35
CA PHE A 186 0.98 -0.91 -20.39
C PHE A 186 -0.38 -1.07 -21.08
N ILE A 187 -0.77 -0.14 -21.95
CA ILE A 187 -2.05 -0.23 -22.67
C ILE A 187 -2.13 -1.53 -23.49
N ASN A 188 -1.11 -1.83 -24.29
CA ASN A 188 -1.11 -3.05 -25.11
C ASN A 188 -1.13 -4.32 -24.25
N GLU A 189 -0.39 -4.33 -23.13
CA GLU A 189 -0.38 -5.44 -22.19
C GLU A 189 -1.76 -5.64 -21.54
N PHE A 190 -2.41 -4.55 -21.14
CA PHE A 190 -3.74 -4.57 -20.56
C PHE A 190 -4.81 -5.01 -21.58
N THR A 191 -4.71 -4.56 -22.83
CA THR A 191 -5.58 -5.00 -23.93
C THR A 191 -5.42 -6.51 -24.20
N ASN A 192 -4.19 -7.03 -24.21
CA ASN A 192 -3.97 -8.47 -24.37
C ASN A 192 -4.57 -9.26 -23.19
N GLY A 193 -4.41 -8.77 -21.96
CA GLY A 193 -5.02 -9.37 -20.78
C GLY A 193 -6.55 -9.43 -20.83
N TYR A 194 -7.21 -8.45 -21.46
CA TYR A 194 -8.64 -8.53 -21.74
C TYR A 194 -8.98 -9.74 -22.63
N PHE A 195 -8.31 -9.89 -23.77
CA PHE A 195 -8.57 -10.99 -24.69
C PHE A 195 -8.24 -12.37 -24.09
N GLU A 196 -7.16 -12.47 -23.31
CA GLU A 196 -6.77 -13.71 -22.62
C GLU A 196 -7.81 -14.15 -21.56
N HIS A 197 -8.59 -13.20 -21.03
CA HIS A 197 -9.53 -13.42 -19.92
C HIS A 197 -10.96 -12.99 -20.25
N GLU A 198 -11.34 -12.96 -21.53
CA GLU A 198 -12.66 -12.46 -21.98
C GLU A 198 -13.84 -13.22 -21.38
N ASN A 199 -13.63 -14.49 -21.03
CA ASN A 199 -14.63 -15.38 -20.44
C ASN A 199 -14.71 -15.32 -18.90
N GLU A 200 -13.85 -14.54 -18.24
CA GLU A 200 -13.89 -14.37 -16.79
C GLU A 200 -15.00 -13.39 -16.39
N ALA A 201 -15.58 -13.55 -15.20
CA ALA A 201 -16.69 -12.72 -14.72
C ALA A 201 -16.34 -11.22 -14.59
N PHE A 202 -15.05 -10.88 -14.52
CA PHE A 202 -14.56 -9.50 -14.41
C PHE A 202 -14.19 -8.87 -15.76
N SER A 203 -14.35 -9.58 -16.89
CA SER A 203 -13.87 -9.12 -18.20
C SER A 203 -14.50 -7.80 -18.68
N GLU A 204 -15.78 -7.57 -18.36
CA GLU A 204 -16.47 -6.31 -18.65
C GLU A 204 -15.75 -5.11 -18.03
N LYS A 205 -15.29 -5.25 -16.79
CA LYS A 205 -14.58 -4.17 -16.09
C LYS A 205 -13.18 -3.93 -16.64
N VAL A 206 -12.51 -4.99 -17.09
CA VAL A 206 -11.23 -4.87 -17.82
C VAL A 206 -11.44 -4.13 -19.14
N SER A 207 -12.53 -4.38 -19.85
CA SER A 207 -12.89 -3.64 -21.07
C SER A 207 -13.11 -2.15 -20.78
N TRP A 208 -13.84 -1.80 -19.71
CA TRP A 208 -14.02 -0.39 -19.33
C TRP A 208 -12.68 0.28 -18.98
N ALA A 209 -11.83 -0.40 -18.23
CA ALA A 209 -10.51 0.11 -17.88
C ALA A 209 -9.64 0.33 -19.14
N GLU A 210 -9.64 -0.60 -20.10
CA GLU A 210 -8.95 -0.43 -21.39
C GLU A 210 -9.46 0.80 -22.15
N MET A 211 -10.79 0.95 -22.26
CA MET A 211 -11.40 2.10 -22.93
C MET A 211 -10.98 3.42 -22.28
N ILE A 212 -10.93 3.48 -20.95
CA ILE A 212 -10.45 4.64 -20.19
C ILE A 212 -8.98 4.92 -20.55
N LEU A 213 -8.10 3.93 -20.48
CA LEU A 213 -6.68 4.11 -20.77
C LEU A 213 -6.44 4.60 -22.21
N SER A 214 -7.20 4.07 -23.17
CA SER A 214 -7.12 4.44 -24.58
C SER A 214 -7.47 5.91 -24.85
N GLN A 215 -8.32 6.54 -24.02
CA GLN A 215 -8.60 7.98 -24.10
C GLN A 215 -7.40 8.85 -23.69
N TYR A 216 -6.54 8.35 -22.81
CA TYR A 216 -5.38 9.08 -22.27
C TYR A 216 -4.04 8.64 -22.89
N LYS A 217 -4.08 7.84 -23.96
CA LYS A 217 -2.89 7.33 -24.66
C LYS A 217 -2.02 8.48 -25.18
N LYS A 218 -0.73 8.47 -24.81
CA LYS A 218 0.27 9.39 -25.36
C LYS A 218 0.80 8.87 -26.70
N TYR A 219 0.77 9.72 -27.73
CA TYR A 219 1.30 9.42 -29.07
C TYR A 219 2.83 9.47 -29.11
#